data_AF-A0AAU2NAW5-F1
#
_entry.id   AF-A0AAU2NAW5-F1
#
_cell.length_a   1.000
_cell.length_b   1.000
_cell.length_c   1.000
_cell.angle_alpha   90.00
_cell.angle_beta   90.00
_cell.angle_gamma   90.00
#
_symmetry.space_group_name_H-M   'P 1'
#
loop_
_entity.id
_entity.type
_entity.pdbx_description
1 polymer ?
#
loop_
_entity_poly.entity_id
_entity_poly.type
_entity_poly.pdbx_seq_one_letter_code
_entity_poly.pdbx_strand_id
1 'polypeptide(L)'
;MSAGRPGQQQTFAYAALLQSVLERYLSSRGNTGRQVARGVNVDPSTLSRYRHGERLPPSEFNGALQAFLTSQGLPIPAADYQRLTSLHAEAQAASLSLAHQLALRKQEIHELETTQQTLAEDNRALQNQLEERARDLAALQDRTDRELGEAADRYRTTLAELDSVRRRMTQAEQERDDLLAELERLRPLEALAARQEHALRAAARLFRDQAKDIDKYQQQNEELTRQVTTLQQQNLTLLDEQTELNRKYVAALSRQAAQSPVKISGWGYPHIKEPGEEHGLPPDGSPIYPRVPYVPRQGWLARLRPRSRQS
;
A
#
# COMPACT_ATOMS: atom_id res chain seq x y z
N MET A 1 -82.88 40.93 -56.14
CA MET A 1 -82.90 39.87 -55.10
C MET A 1 -82.34 40.47 -53.84
N SER A 2 -83.07 40.46 -52.72
CA SER A 2 -82.64 41.16 -51.50
C SER A 2 -81.59 40.34 -50.77
N ALA A 3 -80.46 40.95 -50.41
CA ALA A 3 -79.43 40.30 -49.59
C ALA A 3 -79.95 40.18 -48.15
N GLY A 4 -80.45 38.99 -47.80
CA GLY A 4 -80.92 38.68 -46.44
C GLY A 4 -79.82 38.90 -45.41
N ARG A 5 -80.20 39.33 -44.20
CA ARG A 5 -79.27 39.63 -43.09
C ARG A 5 -78.36 38.41 -42.82
N PRO A 6 -77.08 38.57 -42.45
CA PRO A 6 -76.14 37.44 -42.33
C PRO A 6 -76.65 36.31 -41.42
N GLY A 7 -77.27 36.63 -40.27
CA GLY A 7 -77.88 35.61 -39.40
C GLY A 7 -79.06 34.83 -40.03
N GLN A 8 -79.76 35.40 -41.02
CA GLN A 8 -80.77 34.65 -41.78
C GLN A 8 -80.09 33.61 -42.68
N GLN A 9 -78.95 33.92 -43.29
CA GLN A 9 -78.22 32.98 -44.15
C GLN A 9 -77.76 31.74 -43.36
N GLN A 10 -77.21 31.96 -42.16
CA GLN A 10 -76.83 30.86 -41.24
C GLN A 10 -78.05 30.07 -40.74
N THR A 11 -79.16 30.75 -40.42
CA THR A 11 -80.42 30.07 -40.02
C THR A 11 -80.98 29.20 -41.15
N PHE A 12 -80.96 29.67 -42.41
CA PHE A 12 -81.36 28.86 -43.57
C PHE A 12 -80.40 27.71 -43.86
N ALA A 13 -79.08 27.91 -43.70
CA ALA A 13 -78.09 26.85 -43.86
C ALA A 13 -78.26 25.73 -42.81
N TYR A 14 -78.51 26.11 -41.54
CA TYR A 14 -78.87 25.17 -40.48
C TYR A 14 -80.16 24.41 -40.82
N ALA A 15 -81.22 25.12 -41.24
CA ALA A 15 -82.52 24.52 -41.59
C ALA A 15 -82.44 23.53 -42.76
N ALA A 16 -81.66 23.86 -43.80
CA ALA A 16 -81.43 22.97 -44.95
C ALA A 16 -80.69 21.70 -44.54
N LEU A 17 -79.65 21.80 -43.70
CA LEU A 17 -78.94 20.63 -43.17
C LEU A 17 -79.86 19.79 -42.28
N LEU A 18 -80.61 20.42 -41.37
CA LEU A 18 -81.60 19.77 -40.51
C LEU A 18 -82.66 19.03 -41.33
N GLN A 19 -83.16 19.65 -42.40
CA GLN A 19 -84.07 18.98 -43.32
C GLN A 19 -83.41 17.76 -43.98
N SER A 20 -82.19 17.88 -44.51
CA SER A 20 -81.50 16.74 -45.16
C SER A 20 -81.26 15.54 -44.24
N VAL A 21 -81.00 15.79 -42.95
CA VAL A 21 -80.85 14.75 -41.93
C VAL A 21 -82.21 14.08 -41.64
N LEU A 22 -83.27 14.88 -41.50
CA LEU A 22 -84.63 14.37 -41.27
C LEU A 22 -85.21 13.63 -42.49
N GLU A 23 -84.84 14.03 -43.72
CA GLU A 23 -85.27 13.39 -44.98
C GLU A 23 -84.95 11.89 -44.99
N ARG A 24 -83.78 11.51 -44.46
CA ARG A 24 -83.34 10.09 -44.32
C ARG A 24 -84.28 9.29 -43.41
N TYR A 25 -84.72 9.88 -42.29
CA TYR A 25 -85.68 9.25 -41.36
C TYR A 25 -87.09 9.19 -41.94
N LEU A 26 -87.55 10.29 -42.55
CA LEU A 26 -88.91 10.42 -43.10
C LEU A 26 -89.15 9.56 -44.35
N SER A 27 -88.09 9.22 -45.09
CA SER A 27 -88.16 8.33 -46.26
C SER A 27 -88.39 6.85 -45.87
N SER A 28 -88.24 6.49 -44.58
CA SER A 28 -88.46 5.13 -44.10
C SER A 28 -89.96 4.86 -43.85
N ARG A 29 -90.41 3.65 -44.23
CA ARG A 29 -91.84 3.32 -44.36
C ARG A 29 -92.59 3.41 -43.03
N GLY A 30 -93.53 4.35 -42.92
CA GLY A 30 -94.35 4.57 -41.72
C GLY A 30 -93.89 5.72 -40.81
N ASN A 31 -92.74 6.35 -41.11
CA ASN A 31 -92.24 7.49 -40.35
C ASN A 31 -92.91 8.81 -40.78
N THR A 32 -93.12 9.70 -39.82
CA THR A 32 -93.81 10.99 -39.99
C THR A 32 -93.15 12.09 -39.18
N GLY A 33 -93.24 13.33 -39.67
CA GLY A 33 -92.74 14.50 -38.93
C GLY A 33 -93.42 14.69 -37.56
N ARG A 34 -94.62 14.13 -37.36
CA ARG A 34 -95.30 14.11 -36.05
C ARG A 34 -94.62 13.19 -35.03
N GLN A 35 -94.05 12.06 -35.46
CA GLN A 35 -93.25 11.20 -34.57
C GLN A 35 -91.93 11.87 -34.20
N VAL A 36 -91.23 12.50 -35.15
CA VAL A 36 -90.02 13.29 -34.88
C VAL A 36 -90.32 14.39 -33.87
N ALA A 37 -91.36 15.19 -34.10
CA ALA A 37 -91.79 16.28 -33.23
C ALA A 37 -92.06 15.79 -31.80
N ARG A 38 -92.82 14.69 -31.63
CA ARG A 38 -93.03 14.05 -30.32
C ARG A 38 -91.74 13.54 -29.69
N GLY A 39 -90.87 12.91 -30.49
CA GLY A 39 -89.61 12.32 -30.04
C GLY A 39 -88.60 13.33 -29.51
N VAL A 40 -88.63 14.57 -30.01
CA VAL A 40 -87.80 15.69 -29.53
C VAL A 40 -88.59 16.70 -28.67
N ASN A 41 -89.80 16.33 -28.24
CA ASN A 41 -90.70 17.10 -27.38
C ASN A 41 -90.99 18.54 -27.87
N VAL A 42 -91.36 18.68 -29.14
CA VAL A 42 -91.81 19.96 -29.75
C VAL A 42 -93.12 19.79 -30.51
N ASP A 43 -93.87 20.89 -30.71
CA ASP A 43 -95.04 20.86 -31.58
C ASP A 43 -94.66 20.55 -33.04
N PRO A 44 -95.49 19.81 -33.80
CA PRO A 44 -95.26 19.58 -35.22
C PRO A 44 -95.16 20.87 -36.06
N SER A 45 -95.89 21.92 -35.68
CA SER A 45 -95.79 23.25 -36.29
C SER A 45 -94.43 23.90 -36.00
N THR A 46 -93.96 23.83 -34.76
CA THR A 46 -92.65 24.33 -34.32
C THR A 46 -91.51 23.60 -35.04
N LEU A 47 -91.58 22.27 -35.19
CA LEU A 47 -90.62 21.51 -36.00
C LEU A 47 -90.63 21.94 -37.48
N SER A 48 -91.81 22.22 -38.05
CA SER A 48 -91.91 22.74 -39.42
C SER A 48 -91.19 24.10 -39.56
N ARG A 49 -91.36 25.01 -38.59
CA ARG A 49 -90.67 26.30 -38.57
C ARG A 49 -89.15 26.16 -38.47
N TYR A 50 -88.65 25.17 -37.74
CA TYR A 50 -87.22 24.84 -37.68
C TYR A 50 -86.70 24.31 -39.03
N ARG A 51 -87.46 23.41 -39.69
CA ARG A 51 -87.09 22.85 -41.01
C ARG A 51 -87.09 23.89 -42.13
N HIS A 52 -87.91 24.94 -42.04
CA HIS A 52 -87.96 26.01 -43.05
C HIS A 52 -87.09 27.23 -42.70
N GLY A 53 -86.37 27.23 -41.58
CA GLY A 53 -85.53 28.36 -41.16
C GLY A 53 -86.30 29.59 -40.68
N GLU A 54 -87.61 29.47 -40.45
CA GLU A 54 -88.44 30.54 -39.90
C GLU A 54 -88.15 30.80 -38.42
N ARG A 55 -87.64 29.80 -37.71
CA ARG A 55 -87.23 29.89 -36.30
C ARG A 55 -85.99 29.04 -36.07
N LEU A 56 -85.07 29.51 -35.24
CA LEU A 56 -83.95 28.71 -34.74
C LEU A 56 -84.37 27.92 -33.48
N PRO A 57 -84.00 26.64 -33.34
CA PRO A 57 -84.33 25.85 -32.14
C PRO A 57 -83.47 26.24 -30.93
N PRO A 58 -83.84 25.81 -29.70
CA PRO A 58 -82.98 25.92 -28.52
C PRO A 58 -81.71 25.06 -28.68
N SER A 59 -80.66 25.37 -27.90
CA SER A 59 -79.36 24.66 -27.93
C SER A 59 -79.46 23.15 -27.70
N GLU A 60 -80.36 22.73 -26.82
CA GLU A 60 -80.57 21.32 -26.47
C GLU A 60 -81.22 20.49 -27.60
N PHE A 61 -81.87 21.14 -28.58
CA PHE A 61 -82.64 20.46 -29.62
C PHE A 61 -81.81 19.51 -30.48
N ASN A 62 -80.57 19.90 -30.83
CA ASN A 62 -79.69 19.03 -31.61
C ASN A 62 -79.37 17.73 -30.85
N GLY A 63 -79.10 17.82 -29.53
CA GLY A 63 -78.88 16.66 -28.68
C GLY A 63 -80.11 15.78 -28.53
N ALA A 64 -81.29 16.38 -28.32
CA ALA A 64 -82.56 15.66 -28.28
C ALA A 64 -82.86 14.93 -29.61
N LEU A 65 -82.57 15.57 -30.74
CA LEU A 65 -82.74 14.98 -32.07
C LEU A 65 -81.77 13.82 -32.32
N GLN A 66 -80.50 13.96 -31.93
CA GLN A 66 -79.51 12.88 -32.00
C GLN A 66 -79.96 11.67 -31.19
N ALA A 67 -80.39 11.90 -29.94
CA ALA A 67 -80.86 10.84 -29.04
C ALA A 67 -82.10 10.13 -29.62
N PHE A 68 -83.09 10.90 -30.10
CA PHE A 68 -84.28 10.34 -30.72
C PHE A 68 -83.94 9.49 -31.96
N LEU A 69 -83.18 10.03 -32.92
CA LEU A 69 -82.86 9.31 -34.16
C LEU A 69 -81.99 8.07 -33.91
N THR A 70 -81.08 8.13 -32.92
CA THR A 70 -80.32 6.97 -32.46
C THR A 70 -81.24 5.90 -31.85
N SER A 71 -82.26 6.27 -31.06
CA SER A 71 -83.24 5.33 -30.51
C SER A 71 -84.05 4.59 -31.58
N GLN A 72 -84.18 5.16 -32.77
CA GLN A 72 -84.89 4.59 -33.93
C GLN A 72 -83.94 3.84 -34.89
N GLY A 73 -82.69 3.59 -34.50
CA GLY A 73 -81.70 2.87 -35.32
C GLY A 73 -81.10 3.66 -36.49
N LEU A 74 -81.29 4.99 -36.53
CA LEU A 74 -80.84 5.87 -37.61
C LEU A 74 -80.04 7.07 -37.07
N PRO A 75 -78.88 6.85 -36.40
CA PRO A 75 -78.09 7.94 -35.82
C PRO A 75 -77.61 8.93 -36.89
N ILE A 76 -77.55 10.22 -36.56
CA ILE A 76 -76.96 11.23 -37.45
C ILE A 76 -75.44 10.97 -37.53
N PRO A 77 -74.82 10.99 -38.73
CA PRO A 77 -73.37 10.88 -38.86
C PRO A 77 -72.66 11.98 -38.07
N ALA A 78 -71.53 11.65 -37.44
CA ALA A 78 -70.80 12.57 -36.55
C ALA A 78 -70.43 13.91 -37.23
N ALA A 79 -70.04 13.87 -38.52
CA ALA A 79 -69.74 15.06 -39.31
C ALA A 79 -70.99 15.94 -39.55
N ASP A 80 -72.14 15.33 -39.85
CA ASP A 80 -73.42 16.04 -40.03
C ASP A 80 -73.87 16.67 -38.69
N TYR A 81 -73.68 15.96 -37.56
CA TYR A 81 -74.00 16.44 -36.21
C TYR A 81 -73.10 17.59 -35.74
N GLN A 82 -71.78 17.48 -35.93
CA GLN A 82 -70.84 18.57 -35.66
C GLN A 82 -71.21 19.81 -36.49
N ARG A 83 -71.49 19.64 -37.79
CA ARG A 83 -71.87 20.74 -38.68
C ARG A 83 -73.21 21.37 -38.32
N LEU A 84 -74.21 20.58 -37.91
CA LEU A 84 -75.46 21.10 -37.33
C LEU A 84 -75.20 21.94 -36.08
N THR A 85 -74.26 21.54 -35.24
CA THR A 85 -73.91 22.22 -33.99
C THR A 85 -73.17 23.54 -34.26
N SER A 86 -72.19 23.55 -35.18
CA SER A 86 -71.51 24.78 -35.62
C SER A 86 -72.47 25.79 -36.27
N LEU A 87 -73.28 25.36 -37.25
CA LEU A 87 -74.26 26.24 -37.91
C LEU A 87 -75.33 26.78 -36.95
N HIS A 88 -75.72 25.98 -35.95
CA HIS A 88 -76.65 26.40 -34.91
C HIS A 88 -76.03 27.46 -33.99
N ALA A 89 -74.80 27.24 -33.52
CA ALA A 89 -74.06 28.21 -32.70
C ALA A 89 -73.80 29.52 -33.46
N GLU A 90 -73.44 29.44 -34.75
CA GLU A 90 -73.30 30.59 -35.65
C GLU A 90 -74.61 31.38 -35.80
N ALA A 91 -75.72 30.68 -36.11
CA ALA A 91 -77.03 31.32 -36.25
C ALA A 91 -77.53 31.91 -34.91
N GLN A 92 -77.25 31.24 -33.78
CA GLN A 92 -77.55 31.78 -32.45
C GLN A 92 -76.74 33.06 -32.19
N ALA A 93 -75.42 33.02 -32.41
CA ALA A 93 -74.56 34.19 -32.26
C ALA A 93 -75.07 35.37 -33.10
N ALA A 94 -75.37 35.16 -34.39
CA ALA A 94 -75.90 36.19 -35.28
C ALA A 94 -77.35 36.65 -34.95
N SER A 95 -78.08 35.92 -34.08
CA SER A 95 -79.40 36.32 -33.58
C SER A 95 -79.34 37.17 -32.30
N LEU A 96 -78.22 37.12 -31.56
CA LEU A 96 -78.00 37.96 -30.37
C LEU A 96 -77.82 39.43 -30.78
N SER A 97 -78.27 40.35 -29.93
CA SER A 97 -78.04 41.78 -30.17
C SER A 97 -76.54 42.11 -30.07
N LEU A 98 -76.06 43.03 -30.91
CA LEU A 98 -74.65 43.45 -30.93
C LEU A 98 -74.15 43.91 -29.55
N ALA A 99 -75.02 44.55 -28.76
CA ALA A 99 -74.72 44.96 -27.39
C ALA A 99 -74.46 43.77 -26.45
N HIS A 100 -75.22 42.68 -26.58
CA HIS A 100 -75.04 41.47 -25.78
C HIS A 100 -73.79 40.68 -26.21
N GLN A 101 -73.52 40.60 -27.53
CA GLN A 101 -72.25 40.04 -28.03
C GLN A 101 -71.03 40.80 -27.47
N LEU A 102 -71.07 42.14 -27.50
CA LEU A 102 -70.00 42.98 -26.94
C LEU A 102 -69.84 42.81 -25.43
N ALA A 103 -70.94 42.63 -24.67
CA ALA A 103 -70.87 42.35 -23.24
C ALA A 103 -70.19 41.00 -22.96
N LEU A 104 -70.57 39.94 -23.69
CA LEU A 104 -70.00 38.61 -23.53
C LEU A 104 -68.52 38.58 -23.92
N ARG A 105 -68.12 39.21 -25.04
CA ARG A 105 -66.70 39.31 -25.43
C ARG A 105 -65.86 40.13 -24.43
N LYS A 106 -66.44 41.15 -23.79
CA LYS A 106 -65.75 41.90 -22.71
C LYS A 106 -65.52 41.03 -21.47
N GLN A 107 -66.49 40.19 -21.11
CA GLN A 107 -66.34 39.23 -20.02
C GLN A 107 -65.25 38.20 -20.34
N GLU A 108 -65.27 37.58 -21.53
CA GLU A 108 -64.23 36.64 -21.97
C GLU A 108 -62.83 37.28 -21.94
N ILE A 109 -62.67 38.53 -22.41
CA ILE A 109 -61.40 39.25 -22.34
C ILE A 109 -60.94 39.41 -20.90
N HIS A 110 -61.84 39.77 -19.97
CA HIS A 110 -61.49 39.94 -18.56
C HIS A 110 -61.10 38.61 -17.88
N GLU A 111 -61.78 37.51 -18.23
CA GLU A 111 -61.44 36.15 -17.77
C GLU A 111 -60.07 35.69 -18.34
N LEU A 112 -59.75 36.05 -19.59
CA LEU A 112 -58.44 35.78 -20.19
C LEU A 112 -57.32 36.67 -19.61
N GLU A 113 -57.58 37.94 -19.32
CA GLU A 113 -56.62 38.84 -18.66
C GLU A 113 -56.29 38.37 -17.24
N THR A 114 -57.30 37.97 -16.46
CA THR A 114 -57.09 37.47 -15.09
C THR A 114 -56.34 36.14 -15.08
N THR A 115 -56.70 35.19 -15.94
CA THR A 115 -55.95 33.91 -16.08
C THR A 115 -54.53 34.11 -16.62
N GLN A 116 -54.29 35.09 -17.50
CA GLN A 116 -52.94 35.45 -17.94
C GLN A 116 -52.10 36.03 -16.78
N GLN A 117 -52.71 36.85 -15.90
CA GLN A 117 -52.03 37.40 -14.73
C GLN A 117 -51.64 36.31 -13.73
N THR A 118 -52.55 35.40 -13.37
CA THR A 118 -52.22 34.30 -12.43
C THR A 118 -51.15 33.38 -13.00
N LEU A 119 -51.23 33.03 -14.29
CA LEU A 119 -50.18 32.25 -14.96
C LEU A 119 -48.84 32.97 -15.00
N ALA A 120 -48.81 34.30 -15.11
CA ALA A 120 -47.56 35.07 -15.04
C ALA A 120 -46.95 35.08 -13.63
N GLU A 121 -47.79 35.09 -12.58
CA GLU A 121 -47.37 34.98 -11.18
C GLU A 121 -46.85 33.57 -10.86
N ASP A 122 -47.56 32.53 -11.27
CA ASP A 122 -47.15 31.13 -11.12
C ASP A 122 -45.81 30.85 -11.84
N ASN A 123 -45.64 31.34 -13.07
CA ASN A 123 -44.38 31.20 -13.80
C ASN A 123 -43.22 31.90 -13.10
N ARG A 124 -43.44 33.09 -12.50
CA ARG A 124 -42.41 33.78 -11.69
C ARG A 124 -42.08 33.00 -10.42
N ALA A 125 -43.09 32.44 -9.74
CA ALA A 125 -42.88 31.61 -8.56
C ALA A 125 -42.06 30.36 -8.88
N LEU A 126 -42.37 29.67 -9.99
CA LEU A 126 -41.62 28.51 -10.48
C LEU A 126 -40.19 28.88 -10.89
N GLN A 127 -39.98 30.02 -11.56
CA GLN A 127 -38.63 30.52 -11.90
C GLN A 127 -37.80 30.76 -10.63
N ASN A 128 -38.35 31.45 -9.63
CA ASN A 128 -37.67 31.68 -8.35
C ASN A 128 -37.31 30.37 -7.65
N GLN A 129 -38.22 29.39 -7.63
CA GLN A 129 -37.94 28.05 -7.08
C GLN A 129 -36.85 27.30 -7.84
N LEU A 130 -36.82 27.38 -9.18
CA LEU A 130 -35.76 26.77 -9.97
C LEU A 130 -34.39 27.45 -9.74
N GLU A 131 -34.35 28.78 -9.59
CA GLU A 131 -33.12 29.49 -9.23
C GLU A 131 -32.62 29.12 -7.82
N GLU A 132 -33.51 29.03 -6.84
CA GLU A 132 -33.19 28.60 -5.48
C GLU A 132 -32.62 27.17 -5.48
N ARG A 133 -33.30 26.24 -6.16
CA ARG A 133 -32.81 24.86 -6.32
C ARG A 133 -31.49 24.77 -7.08
N ALA A 134 -31.25 25.62 -8.06
CA ALA A 134 -29.97 25.69 -8.76
C ALA A 134 -28.84 26.17 -7.84
N ARG A 135 -29.10 27.17 -6.98
CA ARG A 135 -28.14 27.64 -5.95
C ARG A 135 -27.86 26.56 -4.91
N ASP A 136 -28.88 25.86 -4.43
CA ASP A 136 -28.73 24.74 -3.48
C ASP A 136 -27.88 23.60 -4.08
N LEU A 137 -28.16 23.20 -5.32
CA LEU A 137 -27.40 22.15 -6.01
C LEU A 137 -25.94 22.57 -6.23
N ALA A 138 -25.69 23.82 -6.64
CA ALA A 138 -24.32 24.33 -6.75
C ALA A 138 -23.60 24.35 -5.39
N ALA A 139 -24.27 24.79 -4.31
CA ALA A 139 -23.71 24.81 -2.96
C ALA A 139 -23.45 23.40 -2.39
N LEU A 140 -24.25 22.41 -2.77
CA LEU A 140 -24.01 21.00 -2.44
C LEU A 140 -22.84 20.42 -3.24
N GLN A 141 -22.75 20.71 -4.54
CA GLN A 141 -21.64 20.27 -5.40
C GLN A 141 -20.30 20.85 -4.91
N ASP A 142 -20.27 22.15 -4.58
CA ASP A 142 -19.13 22.83 -3.98
C ASP A 142 -18.64 22.16 -2.68
N ARG A 143 -19.56 21.63 -1.86
CA ARG A 143 -19.23 20.91 -0.62
C ARG A 143 -18.66 19.53 -0.94
N THR A 144 -19.31 18.77 -1.82
CA THR A 144 -18.82 17.43 -2.20
C THR A 144 -17.44 17.50 -2.86
N ASP A 145 -17.19 18.50 -3.70
CA ASP A 145 -15.89 18.68 -4.36
C ASP A 145 -14.78 19.03 -3.35
N ARG A 146 -15.09 19.82 -2.31
CA ARG A 146 -14.17 20.09 -1.19
C ARG A 146 -13.92 18.85 -0.34
N GLU A 147 -14.96 18.13 0.06
CA GLU A 147 -14.85 16.90 0.85
C GLU A 147 -14.04 15.81 0.11
N LEU A 148 -14.25 15.66 -1.20
CA LEU A 148 -13.48 14.77 -2.06
C LEU A 148 -12.02 15.21 -2.20
N GLY A 149 -11.76 16.52 -2.33
CA GLY A 149 -10.41 17.08 -2.33
C GLY A 149 -9.66 16.79 -1.01
N GLU A 150 -10.28 17.11 0.12
CA GLU A 150 -9.73 16.85 1.45
C GLU A 150 -9.52 15.34 1.71
N ALA A 151 -10.41 14.48 1.20
CA ALA A 151 -10.22 13.03 1.27
C ALA A 151 -9.02 12.59 0.41
N ALA A 152 -8.90 13.09 -0.82
CA ALA A 152 -7.79 12.78 -1.72
C ALA A 152 -6.43 13.22 -1.14
N ASP A 153 -6.36 14.39 -0.52
CA ASP A 153 -5.12 14.88 0.11
C ASP A 153 -4.76 14.11 1.39
N ARG A 154 -5.76 13.68 2.18
CA ARG A 154 -5.54 12.73 3.28
C ARG A 154 -4.99 11.39 2.76
N TYR A 155 -5.53 10.83 1.68
CA TYR A 155 -5.00 9.61 1.07
C TYR A 155 -3.58 9.78 0.49
N ARG A 156 -3.28 10.93 -0.14
CA ARG A 156 -1.91 11.22 -0.62
C ARG A 156 -0.91 11.29 0.54
N THR A 157 -1.30 11.93 1.64
CA THR A 157 -0.46 12.05 2.84
C THR A 157 -0.17 10.69 3.46
N THR A 158 -1.19 9.85 3.67
CA THR A 158 -1.00 8.51 4.24
C THR A 158 -0.21 7.57 3.32
N LEU A 159 -0.34 7.69 2.00
CA LEU A 159 0.52 6.97 1.04
C LEU A 159 1.99 7.41 1.15
N ALA A 160 2.27 8.71 1.26
CA ALA A 160 3.63 9.22 1.45
C ALA A 160 4.23 8.79 2.81
N GLU A 161 3.43 8.75 3.86
CA GLU A 161 3.82 8.20 5.17
C GLU A 161 4.14 6.70 5.08
N LEU A 162 3.30 5.90 4.42
CA LEU A 162 3.54 4.46 4.20
C LEU A 162 4.81 4.21 3.39
N ASP A 163 5.08 4.99 2.34
CA ASP A 163 6.35 4.93 1.60
C ASP A 163 7.55 5.30 2.49
N SER A 164 7.41 6.27 3.40
CA SER A 164 8.45 6.62 4.38
C SER A 164 8.73 5.49 5.37
N VAL A 165 7.68 4.76 5.79
CA VAL A 165 7.80 3.59 6.68
C VAL A 165 8.47 2.45 5.92
N ARG A 166 8.05 2.19 4.68
CA ARG A 166 8.63 1.14 3.83
C ARG A 166 10.13 1.37 3.58
N ARG A 167 10.55 2.61 3.29
CA ARG A 167 11.97 2.96 3.12
C ARG A 167 12.78 2.72 4.40
N ARG A 168 12.24 3.12 5.56
CA ARG A 168 12.87 2.86 6.87
C ARG A 168 12.97 1.37 7.18
N MET A 169 11.95 0.59 6.83
CA MET A 169 11.97 -0.87 6.98
C MET A 169 13.05 -1.51 6.11
N THR A 170 13.14 -1.14 4.82
CA THR A 170 14.19 -1.67 3.94
C THR A 170 15.60 -1.26 4.38
N GLN A 171 15.76 -0.07 4.98
CA GLN A 171 17.04 0.35 5.55
C GLN A 171 17.38 -0.47 6.81
N ALA A 172 16.42 -0.68 7.72
CA ALA A 172 16.63 -1.49 8.91
C ALA A 172 16.91 -2.97 8.59
N GLU A 173 16.34 -3.51 7.50
CA GLU A 173 16.67 -4.83 6.97
C GLU A 173 18.12 -4.89 6.46
N GLN A 174 18.57 -3.88 5.72
CA GLN A 174 19.98 -3.76 5.28
C GLN A 174 20.94 -3.64 6.46
N GLU A 175 20.65 -2.78 7.44
CA GLU A 175 21.46 -2.61 8.66
C GLU A 175 21.53 -3.91 9.48
N ARG A 176 20.42 -4.68 9.57
CA ARG A 176 20.41 -6.00 10.20
C ARG A 176 21.33 -6.97 9.46
N ASP A 177 21.26 -7.01 8.13
CA ASP A 177 22.03 -7.97 7.32
C ASP A 177 23.52 -7.64 7.32
N ASP A 178 23.89 -6.36 7.29
CA ASP A 178 25.26 -5.87 7.49
C ASP A 178 25.81 -6.25 8.88
N LEU A 179 25.01 -6.07 9.95
CA LEU A 179 25.39 -6.47 11.30
C LEU A 179 25.55 -7.99 11.45
N LEU A 180 24.70 -8.79 10.79
CA LEU A 180 24.84 -10.25 10.76
C LEU A 180 26.13 -10.67 10.03
N ALA A 181 26.46 -10.04 8.90
CA ALA A 181 27.70 -10.30 8.16
C ALA A 181 28.95 -9.95 8.98
N GLU A 182 28.96 -8.82 9.70
CA GLU A 182 30.09 -8.47 10.57
C GLU A 182 30.19 -9.39 11.80
N LEU A 183 29.07 -9.86 12.38
CA LEU A 183 29.08 -10.89 13.42
C LEU A 183 29.67 -12.22 12.91
N GLU A 184 29.32 -12.66 11.70
CA GLU A 184 29.91 -13.84 11.08
C GLU A 184 31.41 -13.70 10.83
N ARG A 185 31.86 -12.49 10.47
CA ARG A 185 33.27 -12.15 10.30
C ARG A 185 34.05 -12.11 11.62
N LEU A 186 33.43 -11.70 12.73
CA LEU A 186 34.07 -11.62 14.05
C LEU A 186 34.20 -12.98 14.74
N ARG A 187 33.23 -13.88 14.60
CA ARG A 187 33.26 -15.26 15.16
C ARG A 187 34.60 -16.02 14.98
N PRO A 188 35.23 -16.09 13.78
CA PRO A 188 36.52 -16.78 13.63
C PRO A 188 37.68 -16.04 14.33
N LEU A 189 37.60 -14.73 14.51
CA LEU A 189 38.59 -13.95 15.25
C LEU A 189 38.48 -14.19 16.76
N GLU A 190 37.26 -14.27 17.31
CA GLU A 190 37.02 -14.69 18.69
C GLU A 190 37.53 -16.12 18.94
N ALA A 191 37.25 -17.05 18.03
CA ALA A 191 37.75 -18.42 18.11
C ALA A 191 39.29 -18.49 18.02
N LEU A 192 39.92 -17.62 17.23
CA LEU A 192 41.39 -17.51 17.17
C LEU A 192 41.96 -16.93 18.47
N ALA A 193 41.35 -15.87 19.01
CA ALA A 193 41.76 -15.25 20.27
C ALA A 193 41.67 -16.24 21.44
N ALA A 194 40.58 -17.01 21.54
CA ALA A 194 40.44 -18.07 22.53
C ALA A 194 41.55 -19.14 22.40
N ARG A 195 41.87 -19.59 21.17
CA ARG A 195 42.98 -20.53 20.92
C ARG A 195 44.34 -19.95 21.34
N GLN A 196 44.61 -18.68 21.04
CA GLN A 196 45.82 -18.00 21.46
C GLN A 196 45.91 -17.88 22.99
N GLU A 197 44.80 -17.55 23.66
CA GLU A 197 44.76 -17.49 25.12
C GLU A 197 45.03 -18.87 25.74
N HIS A 198 44.41 -19.94 25.22
CA HIS A 198 44.71 -21.30 25.66
C HIS A 198 46.18 -21.68 25.45
N ALA A 199 46.79 -21.31 24.31
CA ALA A 199 48.21 -21.55 24.05
C ALA A 199 49.13 -20.77 25.00
N LEU A 200 48.84 -19.49 25.27
CA LEU A 200 49.58 -18.68 26.24
C LEU A 200 49.44 -19.21 27.66
N ARG A 201 48.24 -19.63 28.08
CA ARG A 201 48.00 -20.28 29.37
C ARG A 201 48.76 -21.61 29.50
N ALA A 202 48.92 -22.37 28.42
CA ALA A 202 49.72 -23.60 28.40
C ALA A 202 51.22 -23.31 28.48
N ALA A 203 51.74 -22.36 27.68
CA ALA A 203 53.13 -21.92 27.75
C ALA A 203 53.50 -21.39 29.16
N ALA A 204 52.61 -20.60 29.76
CA ALA A 204 52.77 -20.10 31.13
C ALA A 204 52.68 -21.19 32.21
N ARG A 205 52.22 -22.42 31.90
CA ARG A 205 52.39 -23.59 32.78
C ARG A 205 53.77 -24.20 32.58
N LEU A 206 54.16 -24.47 31.34
CA LEU A 206 55.48 -25.03 31.01
C LEU A 206 56.62 -24.20 31.58
N PHE A 207 56.60 -22.87 31.44
CA PHE A 207 57.62 -21.99 32.04
C PHE A 207 57.65 -22.05 33.57
N ARG A 208 56.51 -22.25 34.24
CA ARG A 208 56.47 -22.41 35.71
C ARG A 208 57.01 -23.76 36.16
N ASP A 209 56.80 -24.81 35.37
CA ASP A 209 57.33 -26.14 35.69
C ASP A 209 58.85 -26.21 35.39
N GLN A 210 59.29 -25.60 34.28
CA GLN A 210 60.72 -25.38 34.01
C GLN A 210 61.42 -24.55 35.09
N ALA A 211 60.78 -23.50 35.62
CA ALA A 211 61.33 -22.72 36.73
C ALA A 211 61.55 -23.60 37.98
N LYS A 212 60.55 -24.41 38.38
CA LYS A 212 60.71 -25.37 39.50
C LYS A 212 61.82 -26.38 39.26
N ASP A 213 61.99 -26.84 38.02
CA ASP A 213 63.04 -27.81 37.69
C ASP A 213 64.43 -27.14 37.72
N ILE A 214 64.55 -25.89 37.27
CA ILE A 214 65.76 -25.07 37.46
C ILE A 214 66.05 -24.89 38.96
N ASP A 215 65.06 -24.56 39.78
CA ASP A 215 65.23 -24.43 41.24
C ASP A 215 65.73 -25.73 41.88
N LYS A 216 65.19 -26.90 41.46
CA LYS A 216 65.68 -28.22 41.90
C LYS A 216 67.13 -28.46 41.48
N TYR A 217 67.49 -28.16 40.23
CA TYR A 217 68.87 -28.33 39.75
C TYR A 217 69.85 -27.38 40.45
N GLN A 218 69.42 -26.16 40.80
CA GLN A 218 70.21 -25.24 41.63
C GLN A 218 70.44 -25.82 43.03
N GLN A 219 69.39 -26.31 43.71
CA GLN A 219 69.50 -26.97 45.01
C GLN A 219 70.42 -28.21 44.96
N GLN A 220 70.32 -29.03 43.91
CA GLN A 220 71.22 -30.17 43.70
C GLN A 220 72.68 -29.74 43.49
N ASN A 221 72.92 -28.68 42.70
CA ASN A 221 74.26 -28.15 42.48
C ASN A 221 74.85 -27.53 43.76
N GLU A 222 74.05 -26.84 44.58
CA GLU A 222 74.48 -26.37 45.90
C GLU A 222 74.89 -27.54 46.81
N GLU A 223 74.10 -28.61 46.84
CA GLU A 223 74.38 -29.79 47.65
C GLU A 223 75.62 -30.56 47.17
N LEU A 224 75.79 -30.73 45.86
CA LEU A 224 77.03 -31.26 45.27
C LEU A 224 78.23 -30.36 45.58
N THR A 225 78.06 -29.04 45.56
CA THR A 225 79.13 -28.10 45.94
C THR A 225 79.53 -28.28 47.40
N ARG A 226 78.55 -28.41 48.32
CA ARG A 226 78.82 -28.74 49.74
C ARG A 226 79.59 -30.04 49.86
N GLN A 227 79.15 -31.12 49.20
CA GLN A 227 79.82 -32.42 49.22
C GLN A 227 81.27 -32.32 48.69
N VAL A 228 81.50 -31.61 47.59
CA VAL A 228 82.85 -31.36 47.07
C VAL A 228 83.70 -30.60 48.08
N THR A 229 83.18 -29.55 48.72
CA THR A 229 83.94 -28.82 49.76
C THR A 229 84.24 -29.69 50.98
N THR A 230 83.32 -30.57 51.40
CA THR A 230 83.55 -31.53 52.49
C THR A 230 84.63 -32.56 52.12
N LEU A 231 84.60 -33.12 50.91
CA LEU A 231 85.63 -34.04 50.41
C LEU A 231 86.99 -33.34 50.26
N GLN A 232 87.02 -32.08 49.84
CA GLN A 232 88.25 -31.28 49.80
C GLN A 232 88.82 -31.05 51.21
N GLN A 233 87.99 -30.72 52.20
CA GLN A 233 88.40 -30.61 53.60
C GLN A 233 88.93 -31.95 54.15
N GLN A 234 88.23 -33.06 53.89
CA GLN A 234 88.69 -34.40 54.30
C GLN A 234 90.04 -34.76 53.66
N ASN A 235 90.23 -34.47 52.37
CA ASN A 235 91.51 -34.67 51.69
C ASN A 235 92.63 -33.79 52.27
N LEU A 236 92.34 -32.55 52.67
CA LEU A 236 93.31 -31.69 53.37
C LEU A 236 93.69 -32.27 54.74
N THR A 237 92.71 -32.72 55.53
CA THR A 237 92.99 -33.38 56.82
C THR A 237 93.81 -34.66 56.65
N LEU A 238 93.48 -35.51 55.66
CA LEU A 238 94.26 -36.71 55.35
C LEU A 238 95.67 -36.39 54.87
N LEU A 239 95.85 -35.31 54.10
CA LEU A 239 97.16 -34.83 53.69
C LEU A 239 97.97 -34.36 54.91
N ASP A 240 97.36 -33.57 55.80
CA ASP A 240 98.00 -33.12 57.05
C ASP A 240 98.37 -34.32 57.94
N GLU A 241 97.47 -35.28 58.15
CA GLU A 241 97.75 -36.54 58.84
C GLU A 241 98.91 -37.32 58.18
N GLN A 242 98.94 -37.41 56.85
CA GLN A 242 100.02 -38.06 56.11
C GLN A 242 101.35 -37.30 56.26
N THR A 243 101.33 -35.96 56.27
CA THR A 243 102.55 -35.17 56.55
C THR A 243 103.00 -35.30 58.00
N GLU A 244 102.10 -35.42 58.97
CA GLU A 244 102.43 -35.74 60.35
C GLU A 244 103.03 -37.13 60.49
N LEU A 245 102.42 -38.14 59.86
CA LEU A 245 102.93 -39.52 59.85
C LEU A 245 104.30 -39.58 59.18
N ASN A 246 104.49 -38.86 58.06
CA ASN A 246 105.81 -38.73 57.43
C ASN A 246 106.81 -37.99 58.32
N ARG A 247 106.42 -36.92 59.05
CA ARG A 247 107.28 -36.26 60.05
C ARG A 247 107.65 -37.22 61.19
N LYS A 248 106.70 -38.00 61.70
CA LYS A 248 106.89 -39.03 62.73
C LYS A 248 107.80 -40.15 62.23
N TYR A 249 107.64 -40.59 60.99
CA TYR A 249 108.46 -41.61 60.33
C TYR A 249 109.89 -41.12 60.04
N VAL A 250 110.06 -39.90 59.52
CA VAL A 250 111.37 -39.25 59.34
C VAL A 250 112.06 -39.03 60.69
N ALA A 251 111.32 -38.65 61.75
CA ALA A 251 111.86 -38.57 63.10
C ALA A 251 112.25 -39.94 63.67
N ALA A 252 111.50 -41.01 63.36
CA ALA A 252 111.84 -42.38 63.74
C ALA A 252 113.08 -42.88 62.99
N LEU A 253 113.17 -42.68 61.67
CA LEU A 253 114.37 -42.94 60.86
C LEU A 253 115.58 -42.14 61.36
N SER A 254 115.39 -40.88 61.75
CA SER A 254 116.45 -40.05 62.34
C SER A 254 116.93 -40.59 63.70
N ARG A 255 116.02 -41.13 64.52
CA ARG A 255 116.36 -41.84 65.77
C ARG A 255 117.05 -43.17 65.51
N GLN A 256 116.67 -43.89 64.46
CA GLN A 256 117.29 -45.15 64.05
C GLN A 256 118.70 -44.93 63.48
N ALA A 257 118.90 -43.85 62.71
CA ALA A 257 120.22 -43.39 62.25
C ALA A 257 121.13 -42.92 63.40
N ALA A 258 120.56 -42.41 64.51
CA ALA A 258 121.31 -42.05 65.71
C ALA A 258 121.76 -43.25 66.55
N GLN A 259 121.36 -44.49 66.21
CA GLN A 259 121.70 -45.70 66.97
C GLN A 259 122.67 -46.66 66.24
N SER A 260 123.21 -46.32 65.07
CA SER A 260 124.25 -47.14 64.41
C SER A 260 125.20 -46.33 63.51
N PRO A 261 126.50 -46.25 63.84
CA PRO A 261 127.50 -45.55 63.02
C PRO A 261 128.21 -46.54 62.08
N VAL A 262 127.60 -46.86 60.93
CA VAL A 262 128.22 -47.79 59.95
C VAL A 262 128.27 -47.20 58.55
N LYS A 263 129.50 -46.93 58.09
CA LYS A 263 129.87 -46.79 56.67
C LYS A 263 129.51 -48.08 55.93
N ILE A 264 129.09 -48.02 54.66
CA ILE A 264 129.60 -48.86 53.55
C ILE A 264 128.85 -48.58 52.22
N SER A 265 129.58 -48.80 51.14
CA SER A 265 129.33 -48.58 49.71
C SER A 265 128.08 -49.21 49.06
N GLY A 266 127.61 -48.56 47.98
CA GLY A 266 127.89 -49.06 46.62
C GLY A 266 126.76 -49.74 45.83
N TRP A 267 126.77 -49.49 44.51
CA TRP A 267 125.97 -50.11 43.43
C TRP A 267 124.44 -49.81 43.48
N GLY A 268 123.70 -49.67 42.38
CA GLY A 268 124.03 -49.63 40.94
C GLY A 268 122.76 -49.35 40.11
N TYR A 269 122.88 -48.81 38.89
CA TYR A 269 121.75 -48.57 37.97
C TYR A 269 121.14 -49.87 37.42
N PRO A 270 119.86 -49.85 36.97
CA PRO A 270 119.62 -50.08 35.54
C PRO A 270 118.47 -49.27 34.90
N HIS A 271 118.52 -49.16 33.57
CA HIS A 271 117.43 -48.69 32.68
C HIS A 271 116.37 -49.79 32.43
N ILE A 272 115.11 -49.42 32.15
CA ILE A 272 114.09 -50.11 31.29
C ILE A 272 113.03 -49.05 30.89
N LYS A 273 113.03 -48.54 29.64
CA LYS A 273 112.10 -48.78 28.51
C LYS A 273 110.67 -48.16 28.55
N GLU A 274 110.35 -47.40 27.51
CA GLU A 274 108.99 -47.18 26.97
C GLU A 274 108.56 -48.36 26.06
N PRO A 275 107.25 -48.60 25.88
CA PRO A 275 106.60 -48.55 24.55
C PRO A 275 105.19 -47.89 24.58
N GLY A 276 104.68 -47.29 23.50
CA GLY A 276 103.92 -47.94 22.40
C GLY A 276 102.40 -47.77 22.63
N GLU A 277 101.68 -46.92 21.87
CA GLU A 277 101.03 -47.19 20.57
C GLU A 277 100.04 -48.38 20.56
N GLU A 278 98.74 -48.11 20.31
CA GLU A 278 97.94 -48.63 19.17
C GLU A 278 96.39 -48.58 19.36
N HIS A 279 95.70 -48.17 18.28
CA HIS A 279 94.31 -48.49 17.84
C HIS A 279 93.06 -48.24 18.75
N GLY A 280 91.92 -47.70 18.25
CA GLY A 280 91.59 -47.32 16.87
C GLY A 280 90.19 -46.66 16.68
N LEU A 281 89.79 -46.50 15.42
CA LEU A 281 88.55 -45.94 14.83
C LEU A 281 88.01 -46.94 13.76
N PRO A 282 86.82 -46.74 13.10
CA PRO A 282 85.72 -45.80 13.35
C PRO A 282 84.44 -46.55 13.82
N PRO A 283 83.35 -46.89 13.06
CA PRO A 283 82.91 -46.58 11.68
C PRO A 283 81.75 -45.54 11.57
N ASP A 284 80.97 -45.59 10.49
CA ASP A 284 79.96 -44.63 9.98
C ASP A 284 78.61 -44.50 10.72
N GLY A 285 77.97 -43.33 10.56
CA GLY A 285 76.60 -43.06 11.05
C GLY A 285 76.05 -41.64 10.84
N SER A 286 76.21 -41.05 9.65
CA SER A 286 75.46 -39.82 9.26
C SER A 286 74.20 -40.15 8.44
N PRO A 287 73.20 -39.27 8.31
CA PRO A 287 72.97 -37.96 8.96
C PRO A 287 71.57 -37.84 9.62
N ILE A 288 71.21 -36.65 10.13
CA ILE A 288 69.97 -35.89 9.77
C ILE A 288 69.89 -34.60 10.60
N TYR A 289 69.77 -33.46 9.91
CA TYR A 289 69.44 -32.17 10.52
C TYR A 289 67.91 -32.03 10.71
N PRO A 290 67.43 -31.44 11.81
CA PRO A 290 66.26 -30.58 11.75
C PRO A 290 66.71 -29.19 11.27
N ARG A 291 66.33 -28.83 10.04
CA ARG A 291 66.48 -27.47 9.53
C ARG A 291 65.81 -26.47 10.47
N VAL A 292 66.53 -25.45 10.90
CA VAL A 292 65.91 -24.17 11.27
C VAL A 292 65.61 -23.42 9.96
N PRO A 293 64.35 -23.12 9.61
CA PRO A 293 64.04 -22.25 8.49
C PRO A 293 64.23 -20.79 8.92
N TYR A 294 65.46 -20.28 8.79
CA TYR A 294 65.69 -18.84 8.72
C TYR A 294 65.20 -18.35 7.35
N VAL A 295 64.05 -17.68 7.32
CA VAL A 295 63.54 -17.00 6.11
C VAL A 295 63.78 -15.51 6.27
N PRO A 296 64.68 -14.88 5.48
CA PRO A 296 64.76 -13.44 5.42
C PRO A 296 63.55 -12.88 4.67
N ARG A 297 62.95 -11.82 5.21
CA ARG A 297 61.92 -11.01 4.52
C ARG A 297 62.45 -10.49 3.19
N GLN A 298 61.65 -10.55 2.12
CA GLN A 298 61.45 -9.44 1.17
C GLN A 298 60.13 -9.59 0.39
N GLY A 299 59.50 -8.45 0.07
CA GLY A 299 58.47 -8.33 -0.98
C GLY A 299 57.07 -8.81 -0.64
N TRP A 300 56.17 -7.88 -0.26
CA TRP A 300 54.86 -7.61 -0.90
C TRP A 300 54.21 -6.43 -0.17
N LEU A 301 54.77 -5.24 -0.38
CA LEU A 301 54.05 -3.98 -0.26
C LEU A 301 53.58 -3.56 -1.66
N ALA A 302 52.48 -2.80 -1.72
CA ALA A 302 51.94 -2.12 -2.90
C ALA A 302 51.29 -2.98 -4.01
N ARG A 303 49.99 -3.28 -3.81
CA ARG A 303 48.94 -2.56 -4.56
C ARG A 303 47.99 -1.95 -3.53
N LEU A 304 48.13 -0.64 -3.28
CA LEU A 304 47.43 0.46 -3.96
C LEU A 304 45.92 0.49 -3.70
N ARG A 305 45.48 1.68 -3.30
CA ARG A 305 44.17 2.06 -2.73
C ARG A 305 43.23 2.55 -3.88
N PRO A 306 42.11 3.27 -3.66
CA PRO A 306 40.86 3.02 -4.39
C PRO A 306 40.57 3.98 -5.56
N ARG A 307 39.60 3.59 -6.39
CA ARG A 307 38.70 4.45 -7.19
C ARG A 307 37.34 3.72 -7.27
N SER A 308 36.22 4.24 -6.75
CA SER A 308 35.46 5.46 -7.06
C SER A 308 34.54 5.34 -8.29
N ARG A 309 33.23 5.26 -8.02
CA ARG A 309 32.04 5.80 -8.73
C ARG A 309 31.94 5.81 -10.27
N GLN A 310 30.66 5.81 -10.70
CA GLN A 310 30.10 5.87 -12.07
C GLN A 310 30.10 4.49 -12.75
N SER A 311 28.98 4.00 -13.29
CA SER A 311 27.68 4.64 -13.58
C SER A 311 26.51 3.99 -12.87
#